data_AF-A0A2M7FLW1-F1
#
_entry.id   AF-A0A2M7FLW1-F1
#
_cell.length_a   1.000
_cell.length_b   1.000
_cell.length_c   1.000
_cell.angle_alpha   90.00
_cell.angle_beta   90.00
_cell.angle_gamma   90.00
#
_symmetry.space_group_name_H-M   'P 1'
#
loop_
_entity.id
_entity.type
_entity.pdbx_description
1 polymer ?
#
loop_
_entity_poly.entity_id
_entity_poly.type
_entity_poly.pdbx_seq_one_letter_code
_entity_poly.pdbx_strand_id
1 'polypeptide(L)' 'DIEVDNKKVLINTLNLYESHNVDWTDCLNMFLIKDQKISEVYSYDKGLKVYGWITRLEP' A
#
# COMPACT_ATOMS: atom_id res chain seq x y z
N ASP A 1 16.30 19.13 12.26
CA ASP A 1 15.40 18.35 11.39
C ASP A 1 15.13 17.00 12.01
N ILE A 2 13.87 16.58 12.03
CA ILE A 2 13.49 15.25 12.48
C ILE A 2 13.69 14.29 11.29
N GLU A 3 14.59 13.33 11.45
CA GLU A 3 14.74 12.24 10.49
C GLU A 3 13.57 11.28 10.65
N VAL A 4 12.91 10.96 9.53
CA VAL A 4 11.75 10.08 9.50
C VAL A 4 12.04 8.96 8.52
N ASP A 5 12.19 7.76 9.05
CA ASP A 5 12.34 6.55 8.24
C ASP A 5 11.15 6.38 7.31
N ASN A 6 11.41 5.89 6.10
CA ASN A 6 10.37 5.63 5.09
C ASN A 6 9.49 6.84 4.75
N LYS A 7 9.98 8.08 4.96
CA LYS A 7 9.23 9.33 4.70
C LYS A 7 8.49 9.34 3.35
N LYS A 8 9.14 8.84 2.29
CA LYS A 8 8.53 8.78 0.95
C LYS A 8 7.33 7.82 0.90
N VAL A 9 7.44 6.65 1.53
CA VAL A 9 6.33 5.68 1.64
C VAL A 9 5.18 6.32 2.40
N LEU A 10 5.45 6.94 3.55
CA LEU A 10 4.43 7.58 4.39
C LEU A 10 3.68 8.70 3.65
N ILE A 11 4.41 9.56 2.92
CA ILE A 11 3.79 10.62 2.11
C ILE A 11 2.89 10.03 1.02
N ASN A 12 3.33 8.98 0.33
CA ASN A 12 2.52 8.34 -0.70
C ASN A 12 1.28 7.66 -0.14
N THR A 13 1.40 7.01 1.03
CA THR A 13 0.28 6.40 1.75
C THR A 13 -0.76 7.45 2.13
N LEU A 14 -0.34 8.58 2.71
CA LEU A 14 -1.24 9.68 3.06
C LEU A 14 -1.97 10.22 1.84
N ASN A 15 -1.25 10.51 0.75
CA ASN A 15 -1.86 11.04 -0.47
C ASN A 15 -2.93 10.10 -1.06
N LEU A 16 -2.71 8.78 -1.02
CA LEU A 16 -3.70 7.83 -1.53
C LEU A 16 -4.87 7.65 -0.56
N TYR A 17 -4.60 7.59 0.74
CA TYR A 17 -5.63 7.46 1.78
C TYR A 17 -6.58 8.66 1.81
N GLU A 18 -6.08 9.88 1.62
CA GLU A 18 -6.92 11.09 1.55
C GLU A 18 -7.75 11.17 0.26
N SER A 19 -7.29 10.56 -0.83
CA SER A 19 -7.95 10.66 -2.14
C SER A 19 -8.89 9.50 -2.47
N HIS A 20 -8.81 8.39 -1.73
CA HIS A 20 -9.58 7.18 -1.98
C HIS A 20 -10.17 6.63 -0.68
N ASN A 21 -11.35 6.00 -0.76
CA ASN A 21 -11.94 5.30 0.38
C ASN A 21 -11.27 3.93 0.57
N VAL A 22 -10.06 3.91 1.12
CA VAL A 22 -9.25 2.72 1.40
C VAL A 22 -8.86 2.67 2.88
N ASP A 23 -8.62 1.46 3.40
CA ASP A 23 -8.09 1.33 4.76
C ASP A 23 -6.65 1.85 4.84
N TRP A 24 -6.32 2.51 5.96
CA TRP A 24 -4.99 3.05 6.19
C TRP A 24 -3.90 1.97 6.18
N THR A 25 -4.16 0.84 6.83
CA THR A 25 -3.22 -0.26 6.98
C THR A 25 -2.97 -0.93 5.63
N ASP A 26 -4.02 -1.13 4.83
CA ASP A 26 -3.88 -1.63 3.47
C ASP A 26 -3.03 -0.70 2.63
N CYS A 27 -3.30 0.61 2.68
CA CYS A 27 -2.55 1.60 1.93
C CYS A 27 -1.05 1.58 2.30
N LEU A 28 -0.74 1.54 3.60
CA LEU A 28 0.64 1.48 4.08
C LEU A 28 1.33 0.20 3.62
N ASN A 29 0.69 -0.95 3.83
CA ASN A 29 1.24 -2.25 3.43
C ASN A 29 1.48 -2.30 1.92
N MET A 30 0.55 -1.80 1.11
CA MET A 30 0.67 -1.81 -0.35
C MET A 30 1.81 -0.92 -0.86
N PHE A 31 2.14 0.18 -0.18
CA PHE A 31 3.31 0.98 -0.52
C PHE A 31 4.63 0.39 0.00
N LEU A 32 4.63 -0.26 1.17
CA LEU A 32 5.80 -0.97 1.68
C LEU A 32 6.22 -2.10 0.74
N ILE A 33 5.27 -2.95 0.33
CA ILE A 33 5.57 -4.06 -0.60
C ILE A 33 5.97 -3.55 -1.99
N LYS A 34 5.43 -2.39 -2.42
CA LYS A 34 5.82 -1.74 -3.67
C LYS A 34 7.28 -1.29 -3.65
N ASP A 35 7.72 -0.72 -2.53
CA ASP A 35 9.12 -0.31 -2.34
C ASP A 35 10.06 -1.53 -2.33
N GLN A 36 9.58 -2.65 -1.77
CA GLN A 36 10.27 -3.94 -1.77
C GLN A 36 10.18 -4.70 -3.10
N LYS A 37 9.52 -4.15 -4.12
CA LYS A 37 9.30 -4.76 -5.45
C LYS A 37 8.54 -6.10 -5.39
N ILE A 38 7.69 -6.27 -4.40
CA ILE A 38 6.77 -7.41 -4.29
C ILE A 38 5.49 -7.05 -5.05
N SER A 39 5.12 -7.90 -6.01
CA SER A 39 3.95 -7.69 -6.87
C SER A 39 2.84 -8.71 -6.63
N GLU A 40 3.03 -9.72 -5.79
CA GLU A 40 2.03 -10.76 -5.50
C GLU A 40 1.70 -10.75 -4.00
N VAL A 41 0.40 -10.72 -3.69
CA VAL A 41 -0.09 -10.63 -2.30
C VAL A 41 -1.17 -11.67 -2.09
N TYR A 42 -0.96 -12.57 -1.13
CA TYR A 42 -2.01 -13.43 -0.63
C TYR A 42 -2.96 -12.64 0.26
N SER A 43 -4.23 -12.54 -0.13
CA SER A 43 -5.25 -11.87 0.68
C SER A 43 -6.66 -12.29 0.29
N TYR A 44 -7.52 -12.43 1.29
CA TYR A 44 -8.97 -12.57 1.10
C TYR A 44 -9.66 -11.24 0.78
N ASP A 45 -9.01 -10.10 1.02
CA ASP A 45 -9.60 -8.79 0.78
C ASP A 45 -9.60 -8.43 -0.71
N LYS A 46 -10.80 -8.40 -1.28
CA LYS A 46 -11.04 -7.98 -2.67
C LYS A 46 -10.88 -6.46 -2.85
N GLY A 47 -10.84 -5.69 -1.77
CA GLY A 47 -10.56 -4.25 -1.76
C GLY A 47 -9.19 -3.90 -2.34
N LEU A 48 -8.21 -4.81 -2.19
CA LEU A 48 -6.86 -4.61 -2.72
C LEU A 48 -6.76 -4.50 -4.25
N LYS A 49 -7.83 -4.75 -5.01
CA LYS A 49 -7.84 -4.57 -6.48
C LYS A 49 -7.62 -3.11 -6.93
N VAL A 50 -7.78 -2.13 -6.04
CA VAL A 50 -7.54 -0.71 -6.35
C VAL A 50 -6.05 -0.40 -6.57
N TYR A 51 -5.16 -1.26 -6.06
CA TYR A 51 -3.72 -1.11 -6.15
C TYR A 51 -3.19 -1.78 -7.43
N GLY A 52 -3.18 -1.04 -8.55
CA GLY A 52 -2.82 -1.57 -9.87
C GLY A 52 -1.38 -2.08 -10.05
N TRP A 53 -0.54 -2.03 -9.02
CA TRP A 53 0.84 -2.56 -9.03
C TRP A 53 0.97 -3.94 -8.36
N ILE A 54 -0.13 -4.52 -7.87
CA ILE A 54 -0.13 -5.87 -7.31
C ILE A 54 -1.08 -6.81 -8.04
N THR A 55 -0.81 -8.09 -7.91
CA THR A 55 -1.72 -9.20 -8.20
C THR A 55 -2.13 -9.82 -6.88
N ARG A 56 -3.43 -9.75 -6.56
CA ARG A 56 -4.00 -10.43 -5.40
C ARG A 56 -4.17 -11.91 -5.72
N LEU A 57 -3.52 -12.77 -4.96
CA LEU A 57 -3.72 -14.21 -4.96
C LEU A 57 -4.74 -14.55 -3.86
N GLU A 58 -5.79 -15.28 -4.23
CA GLU A 58 -6.70 -15.86 -3.25
C GLU A 58 -6.02 -17.11 -2.67
N PRO A 59 -5.78 -17.19 -1.35
CA PRO A 59 -5.21 -18.39 -0.73
C PRO A 59 -6.16 -19.58 -0.85
#